data_AF-A0A377CFI7-F1
#
_entry.id   AF-A0A377CFI7-F1
#
_cell.length_a   1.000
_cell.length_b   1.000
_cell.length_c   1.000
_cell.angle_alpha   90.00
_cell.angle_beta   90.00
_cell.angle_gamma   90.00
#
_symmetry.space_group_name_H-M   'P 1'
#
loop_
_entity.id
_entity.type
_entity.pdbx_description
1 polymer ?
#
loop_
_entity_poly.entity_id
_entity_poly.type
_entity_poly.pdbx_seq_one_letter_code
_entity_poly.pdbx_strand_id
1 'polypeptide(L)'
;MVDSKNIVPKEWVAVYYDNPDETPAEKLRCDTVVTVPNNFTLPENSEGVILTEISGGQYAVAVARVVGDDFAKPWYQFFNSLLQDSAYEMLPKPCLRFI
;
A
#
# COMPACT_ATOMS: atom_id res chain seq x y z
N MET A 1 18.95 2.51 1.36
CA MET A 1 17.67 3.24 1.13
C MET A 1 17.59 3.51 -0.37
N VAL A 2 16.41 3.47 -1.00
CA VAL A 2 16.23 3.49 -2.48
C VAL A 2 17.11 4.54 -3.19
N ASP A 3 17.24 5.73 -2.60
CA ASP A 3 18.06 6.83 -3.14
C ASP A 3 19.57 6.53 -3.21
N SER A 4 20.09 5.69 -2.30
CA SER A 4 21.53 5.34 -2.27
C SER A 4 21.94 4.35 -3.37
N LYS A 5 20.99 3.84 -4.16
CA LYS A 5 21.22 2.79 -5.16
C LYS A 5 20.81 3.21 -6.58
N ASN A 6 20.46 4.48 -6.81
CA ASN A 6 19.98 5.00 -8.11
C ASN A 6 18.80 4.19 -8.70
N ILE A 7 17.97 3.61 -7.84
CA ILE A 7 16.76 2.93 -8.28
C ILE A 7 15.76 4.01 -8.69
N VAL A 8 15.24 3.91 -9.92
CA VAL A 8 14.19 4.80 -10.40
C VAL A 8 12.84 4.12 -10.13
N PRO A 9 12.09 4.55 -9.10
CA PRO A 9 10.80 3.95 -8.78
C PRO A 9 9.77 4.31 -9.86
N LYS A 10 8.84 3.40 -10.14
CA LYS A 10 7.65 3.75 -10.94
C LYS A 10 6.63 4.47 -10.08
N GLU A 11 6.33 3.92 -8.92
CA GLU A 11 5.39 4.48 -7.94
C GLU A 11 5.91 4.25 -6.52
N TRP A 12 5.48 5.10 -5.60
CA TRP A 12 5.67 4.93 -4.16
C TRP A 12 4.39 4.36 -3.57
N VAL A 13 4.50 3.29 -2.77
CA VAL A 13 3.33 2.57 -2.26
C VAL A 13 3.46 2.29 -0.78
N ALA A 14 2.38 2.54 -0.05
CA ALA A 14 2.18 2.02 1.30
C ALA A 14 1.19 0.84 1.24
N VAL A 15 1.58 -0.31 1.78
CA VAL A 15 0.75 -1.51 1.88
C VAL A 15 0.37 -1.71 3.34
N TYR A 16 -0.92 -1.87 3.62
CA TYR A 16 -1.45 -2.07 4.96
C TYR A 16 -2.09 -3.45 5.06
N TYR A 17 -1.64 -4.24 6.05
CA TYR A 17 -2.08 -5.62 6.23
C TYR A 17 -3.17 -5.79 7.30
N ASP A 18 -3.33 -4.79 8.16
CA ASP A 18 -4.11 -4.90 9.39
C ASP A 18 -4.98 -3.64 9.58
N ASN A 19 -6.13 -3.79 10.25
CA ASN A 19 -7.01 -2.68 10.61
C ASN A 19 -6.50 -2.01 11.91
N PRO A 20 -6.08 -0.73 11.89
CA PRO A 20 -5.58 -0.02 13.09
C PRO A 20 -6.62 0.17 14.20
N ASP A 21 -7.92 0.09 13.90
CA ASP A 21 -8.98 0.21 14.90
C ASP A 21 -9.26 -1.11 15.64
N GLU A 22 -8.74 -2.23 15.13
CA GLU A 22 -8.93 -3.58 15.70
C GLU A 22 -7.62 -4.23 16.16
N THR A 23 -6.52 -3.94 15.48
CA THR A 23 -5.22 -4.55 15.72
C THR A 23 -4.38 -3.66 16.64
N PRO A 24 -3.84 -4.18 17.75
CA PRO A 24 -2.95 -3.41 18.63
C PRO A 24 -1.77 -2.81 17.86
N ALA A 25 -1.38 -1.59 18.23
CA ALA A 25 -0.37 -0.82 17.51
C ALA A 25 0.96 -1.57 17.33
N GLU A 26 1.40 -2.32 18.33
CA GLU A 26 2.63 -3.11 18.32
C GLU A 26 2.57 -4.35 17.40
N LYS A 27 1.39 -4.67 16.86
CA LYS A 27 1.16 -5.78 15.92
C LYS A 27 0.85 -5.32 14.51
N LEU A 28 0.69 -4.02 14.28
CA LEU A 28 0.39 -3.48 12.96
C LEU A 28 1.56 -3.71 12.02
N ARG A 29 1.25 -4.24 10.83
CA ARG A 29 2.21 -4.46 9.77
C ARG A 29 1.90 -3.53 8.60
N CYS A 30 2.95 -2.88 8.10
CA CYS A 30 2.89 -2.13 6.86
C CYS A 30 4.21 -2.24 6.12
N ASP A 31 4.14 -2.24 4.80
CA ASP A 31 5.31 -2.16 3.95
C ASP A 31 5.35 -0.77 3.29
N THR A 32 6.53 -0.17 3.27
CA THR A 32 6.81 1.08 2.56
C THR A 32 7.73 0.75 1.38
N VAL A 33 7.17 0.76 0.18
CA VAL A 33 7.81 0.16 -1.00
C VAL A 33 7.78 1.08 -2.20
N VAL A 34 8.57 0.72 -3.19
CA VAL A 34 8.52 1.29 -4.53
C VAL A 34 8.21 0.21 -5.55
N THR A 35 7.38 0.50 -6.55
CA THR A 35 7.14 -0.44 -7.64
C THR A 35 8.29 -0.37 -8.65
N VAL A 36 8.71 -1.54 -9.12
CA VAL A 36 9.82 -1.72 -10.07
C VAL A 36 9.36 -2.56 -11.26
N PRO A 37 10.06 -2.53 -12.42
CA PRO A 37 9.78 -3.45 -13.52
C PRO A 37 9.84 -4.93 -13.09
N ASN A 38 9.05 -5.80 -13.73
CA ASN A 38 9.02 -7.23 -13.41
C ASN A 38 10.37 -7.95 -13.60
N ASN A 39 11.25 -7.39 -14.44
CA ASN A 39 12.61 -7.89 -14.68
C ASN A 39 13.66 -7.20 -13.79
N PHE A 40 13.25 -6.54 -12.72
CA PHE A 40 14.15 -5.89 -11.78
C PHE A 40 14.96 -6.92 -10.98
N THR A 41 16.26 -6.66 -10.85
CA THR A 41 17.16 -7.44 -10.01
C THR A 41 17.56 -6.57 -8.82
N LEU A 42 17.43 -7.11 -7.60
CA LEU A 42 17.85 -6.42 -6.40
C LEU A 42 19.38 -6.18 -6.45
N PRO A 43 19.87 -4.93 -6.29
CA PRO A 43 21.30 -4.64 -6.29
C PRO A 43 22.04 -5.36 -5.16
N GLU A 44 23.33 -5.63 -5.35
CA GLU A 44 24.20 -6.14 -4.29
C GLU A 44 24.26 -5.18 -3.08
N ASN A 45 24.55 -5.74 -1.90
CA ASN A 45 24.62 -5.02 -0.63
C ASN A 45 23.30 -4.27 -0.32
N SER A 46 22.18 -4.99 -0.42
CA SER A 46 20.82 -4.51 -0.13
C SER A 46 20.22 -5.24 1.07
N GLU A 47 21.03 -5.47 2.11
CA GLU A 47 20.58 -6.16 3.33
C GLU A 47 19.34 -5.48 3.93
N GLY A 48 18.35 -6.29 4.31
CA GLY A 48 17.10 -5.81 4.88
C GLY A 48 16.06 -5.33 3.86
N VAL A 49 16.36 -5.33 2.56
CA VAL A 49 15.38 -5.04 1.49
C VAL A 49 14.72 -6.33 1.03
N ILE A 50 13.39 -6.31 0.95
CA ILE A 50 12.59 -7.43 0.44
C ILE A 50 12.18 -7.11 -1.00
N LEU A 51 12.37 -8.07 -1.90
CA LEU A 51 11.77 -8.06 -3.24
C LEU A 51 10.59 -9.04 -3.22
N THR A 52 9.38 -8.52 -3.41
CA THR A 52 8.13 -9.30 -3.37
C THR A 52 7.11 -8.73 -4.36
N GLU A 53 5.97 -9.40 -4.50
CA GLU A 53 4.89 -9.03 -5.39
C GLU A 53 3.61 -8.68 -4.62
N ILE A 54 2.88 -7.69 -5.13
CA ILE A 54 1.48 -7.45 -4.74
C ILE A 54 0.61 -8.16 -5.76
N SER A 55 -0.17 -9.14 -5.31
CA SER A 55 -1.02 -9.94 -6.19
C SER A 55 -2.01 -9.06 -6.96
N GLY A 56 -2.04 -9.18 -8.28
CA GLY A 56 -3.07 -8.54 -9.10
C GLY A 56 -4.49 -9.04 -8.80
N GLY A 57 -5.47 -8.38 -9.40
CA GLY A 57 -6.88 -8.71 -9.24
C GLY A 57 -7.79 -7.50 -9.47
N GLN A 58 -9.06 -7.64 -9.12
CA GLN A 58 -9.97 -6.50 -9.07
C GLN A 58 -9.71 -5.69 -7.80
N TYR A 59 -9.61 -4.37 -7.96
CA TYR A 59 -9.49 -3.41 -6.88
C TYR A 59 -10.59 -2.38 -7.04
N ALA A 60 -11.29 -2.06 -5.94
CA ALA A 60 -11.98 -0.79 -5.85
C ALA A 60 -10.90 0.31 -5.69
N VAL A 61 -11.02 1.38 -6.49
CA VAL A 61 -10.00 2.44 -6.55
C VAL A 61 -10.68 3.78 -6.32
N ALA A 62 -10.09 4.59 -5.43
CA ALA A 62 -10.48 5.97 -5.19
C ALA A 62 -9.26 6.89 -5.29
N VAL A 63 -9.49 8.11 -5.76
CA VAL A 63 -8.48 9.17 -5.81
C VAL A 63 -8.90 10.29 -4.88
N ALA A 64 -8.01 10.71 -4.00
CA ALA A 64 -8.26 11.77 -3.04
C ALA A 64 -7.07 12.73 -2.98
N ARG A 65 -7.35 14.00 -2.66
CA ARG A 65 -6.32 14.99 -2.33
C ARG A 65 -6.28 15.17 -0.82
N VAL A 66 -5.12 14.90 -0.22
CA VAL A 66 -4.84 15.22 1.18
C VAL A 66 -4.26 16.62 1.26
N VAL A 67 -4.78 17.43 2.17
CA VAL A 67 -4.26 18.77 2.50
C VAL A 67 -3.98 18.78 4.01
N GLY A 68 -2.74 19.10 4.39
CA GLY A 68 -2.27 18.88 5.76
C GLY A 68 -1.90 17.42 6.00
N ASP A 69 -2.10 16.93 7.22
CA ASP A 69 -1.52 15.65 7.68
C ASP A 69 -2.56 14.54 7.88
N ASP A 70 -3.83 14.77 7.50
CA ASP A 70 -4.91 13.80 7.69
C ASP A 70 -5.00 12.81 6.52
N PHE A 71 -4.10 11.85 6.55
CA PHE A 71 -4.04 10.75 5.58
C PHE A 71 -5.05 9.63 5.85
N ALA A 72 -5.69 9.61 7.02
CA ALA A 72 -6.64 8.58 7.41
C ALA A 72 -8.06 8.88 6.89
N LYS A 73 -8.45 10.16 6.84
CA LYS A 73 -9.79 10.57 6.40
C LYS A 73 -10.21 10.02 5.04
N PRO A 74 -9.39 10.05 3.96
CA PRO A 74 -9.79 9.45 2.69
C PRO A 74 -10.04 7.94 2.78
N TRP A 75 -9.28 7.22 3.62
CA TRP A 75 -9.49 5.79 3.86
C TRP A 75 -10.84 5.52 4.50
N TYR A 76 -11.17 6.24 5.57
CA TYR A 76 -12.46 6.09 6.23
C TYR A 76 -13.62 6.42 5.29
N GLN A 77 -13.50 7.48 4.49
CA GLN A 77 -14.51 7.82 3.48
C GLN A 77 -14.67 6.71 2.44
N PHE A 78 -13.56 6.17 1.93
CA PHE A 78 -13.56 5.11 0.95
C PHE A 78 -14.21 3.81 1.48
N PHE A 79 -13.81 3.34 2.66
CA PHE A 79 -14.38 2.14 3.26
C PHE A 79 -15.87 2.30 3.59
N ASN A 80 -16.28 3.46 4.10
CA ASN A 80 -17.70 3.74 4.38
C ASN A 80 -18.56 3.70 3.12
N SER A 81 -18.04 4.14 1.97
CA SER A 81 -18.73 4.03 0.69
C SER A 81 -18.73 2.59 0.17
N LEU A 82 -17.59 1.89 0.24
CA LEU A 82 -17.45 0.54 -0.29
C LEU A 82 -18.29 -0.50 0.48
N LEU A 83 -18.47 -0.31 1.80
CA LEU A 83 -19.34 -1.15 2.63
C LEU A 83 -20.84 -1.04 2.28
N GLN A 84 -21.24 -0.01 1.54
CA GLN A 84 -22.62 0.19 1.08
C GLN A 84 -22.85 -0.39 -0.33
N ASP A 85 -21.80 -0.89 -0.98
CA ASP A 85 -21.89 -1.48 -2.32
C ASP A 85 -22.63 -2.84 -2.26
N SER A 86 -23.63 -3.02 -3.12
CA SER A 86 -24.42 -4.26 -3.18
C SER A 86 -23.97 -5.22 -4.28
N ALA A 87 -23.02 -4.81 -5.12
CA ALA A 87 -22.50 -5.57 -6.25
C ALA A 87 -21.12 -6.19 -5.99
N TYR A 88 -20.34 -5.60 -5.07
CA TYR A 88 -18.98 -6.03 -4.75
C TYR A 88 -18.76 -6.21 -3.25
N GLU A 89 -17.91 -7.18 -2.89
CA GLU A 89 -17.50 -7.44 -1.51
C GLU A 89 -15.97 -7.31 -1.39
N MET A 90 -15.51 -6.79 -0.25
CA MET A 90 -14.08 -6.67 0.04
C MET A 90 -13.47 -8.04 0.32
N LEU A 91 -12.38 -8.34 -0.37
CA LEU A 91 -11.59 -9.55 -0.09
C LEU A 91 -10.67 -9.33 1.14
N PRO A 92 -10.33 -10.39 1.89
CA PRO A 92 -9.36 -10.34 2.99
C PRO A 92 -7.93 -10.28 2.44
N LYS A 93 -7.62 -9.19 1.73
CA LYS A 93 -6.32 -8.87 1.14
C LYS A 93 -5.83 -7.52 1.67
N PRO A 94 -4.51 -7.28 1.71
CA PRO A 94 -3.99 -5.98 2.12
C PRO A 94 -4.48 -4.86 1.20
N CYS A 95 -4.67 -3.67 1.77
CA CYS A 95 -5.01 -2.47 1.01
C CYS A 95 -3.76 -1.64 0.72
N LEU A 96 -3.83 -0.84 -0.35
CA LEU A 96 -2.67 -0.18 -0.94
C LEU A 96 -2.98 1.31 -1.12
N ARG A 97 -1.98 2.17 -0.91
CA ARG A 97 -2.03 3.57 -1.32
C ARG A 97 -0.82 3.93 -2.15
N PHE A 98 -1.06 4.44 -3.34
CA PHE A 98 -0.05 5.07 -4.20
C PHE A 98 0.14 6.53 -3.76
N ILE A 99 1.41 6.97 -3.64
CA ILE A 99 1.83 8.27 -3.14
C ILE A 99 2.34 9.13 -4.30
#